data_AF-A0A2S8P363-F1
#
_entry.id   AF-A0A2S8P363-F1
#
_cell.length_a   1.000
_cell.length_b   1.000
_cell.length_c   1.000
_cell.angle_alpha   90.00
_cell.angle_beta   90.00
_cell.angle_gamma   90.00
#
_symmetry.space_group_name_H-M   'P 1'
#
loop_
_entity.id
_entity.type
_entity.pdbx_description
1 polymer ?
#
loop_
_entity_poly.entity_id
_entity_poly.type
_entity_poly.pdbx_seq_one_letter_code
_entity_poly.pdbx_strand_id
1 'polypeptide(L)'
;MKALSIVSLIGFVLNFLLMVVFLDGSQDGAEAAAGLGLMGVLYGLLFSILALIISIKRKKAPVNVHEQLLQLGELKEKNIISEYEFDQKKEKLLYRYK
;
A
#
# COMPACT_ATOMS: atom_id res chain seq x y z
N MET A 1 -1.83 -4.68 15.83
CA MET A 1 -1.13 -4.21 17.05
C MET A 1 -0.01 -3.23 16.69
N LYS A 2 1.03 -3.64 15.93
CA LYS A 2 2.18 -2.76 15.58
C LYS A 2 1.81 -1.45 14.86
N ALA A 3 0.87 -1.50 13.91
CA ALA A 3 0.42 -0.33 13.18
C ALA A 3 -0.27 0.72 14.07
N LEU A 4 -1.02 0.28 15.07
CA LEU A 4 -1.74 1.16 15.99
C LEU A 4 -0.77 1.90 16.93
N SER A 5 0.29 1.23 17.39
CA SER A 5 1.38 1.85 18.13
C SER A 5 2.13 2.89 17.30
N ILE A 6 2.37 2.62 16.01
CA ILE A 6 3.05 3.57 15.11
C ILE A 6 2.18 4.81 14.89
N VAL A 7 0.88 4.64 14.65
CA VAL A 7 -0.07 5.76 14.50
C VAL A 7 -0.14 6.60 15.78
N SER A 8 -0.16 5.95 16.95
CA SER A 8 -0.15 6.64 18.25
C SER A 8 1.15 7.42 18.49
N LEU A 9 2.30 6.86 18.14
CA LEU A 9 3.60 7.51 18.29
C LEU A 9 3.71 8.74 17.38
N ILE A 10 3.28 8.61 16.12
CA ILE A 10 3.26 9.72 15.16
C ILE A 10 2.33 10.83 15.65
N GLY A 11 1.14 10.48 16.12
CA GLY A 11 0.19 11.44 16.69
C GLY A 11 0.75 12.18 17.90
N PHE A 12 1.43 11.47 18.81
CA PHE A 12 2.08 12.07 19.97
C PHE A 12 3.21 13.03 19.59
N VAL A 13 4.08 12.64 18.66
CA VAL A 13 5.22 13.46 18.21
C VAL A 13 4.74 14.73 17.49
N LEU A 14 3.71 14.63 16.64
CA LEU A 14 3.11 15.78 15.97
C LEU A 14 2.43 16.75 16.97
N ASN A 15 1.70 16.23 17.96
CA ASN A 15 1.03 17.05 18.95
C ASN A 15 2.05 17.80 19.84
N PHE A 16 3.13 17.11 20.24
CA PHE A 16 4.24 17.71 20.96
C PHE A 16 4.92 18.83 20.16
N LEU A 17 5.22 18.59 18.87
CA LEU A 17 5.81 19.60 17.99
C LEU A 17 4.92 20.84 17.83
N LEU A 18 3.62 20.65 17.63
CA LEU A 18 2.68 21.78 17.55
C LEU A 18 2.64 22.55 18.88
N MET A 19 2.58 21.85 20.01
CA MET A 19 2.56 22.48 21.33
C MET A 19 3.81 23.34 21.59
N VAL A 20 5.00 22.85 21.21
CA VAL A 20 6.27 23.60 21.35
C VAL A 20 6.29 24.84 20.46
N VAL A 21 5.78 24.74 19.23
CA VAL A 21 5.77 25.86 18.28
C VAL A 21 4.77 26.95 18.70
N PHE A 22 3.62 26.57 19.27
CA PHE A 22 2.62 27.55 19.74
C PHE A 22 2.92 28.14 21.12
N LEU A 23 3.84 27.54 21.91
CA LEU A 23 4.23 28.03 23.23
C LEU A 23 5.01 29.35 23.21
N ASP A 24 5.78 29.61 22.15
CA ASP A 24 6.58 30.83 22.04
C ASP A 24 5.70 32.07 21.71
N GLY A 25 4.50 31.86 21.14
CA GLY A 25 3.50 32.92 20.88
C GLY A 25 3.98 34.08 19.99
N SER A 26 5.21 34.00 19.50
CA SER A 26 5.87 35.02 18.71
C SER A 26 5.35 34.99 17.27
N GLN A 27 5.37 36.16 16.62
CA GLN A 27 4.95 36.28 15.23
C GLN A 27 5.86 35.43 14.30
N ASP A 28 7.13 35.32 14.65
CA ASP A 28 8.11 34.46 13.97
C ASP A 28 7.79 32.96 14.15
N GLY A 29 7.34 32.57 15.36
CA GLY A 29 6.89 31.20 15.65
C GLY A 29 5.64 30.81 14.85
N ALA A 30 4.72 31.75 14.63
CA ALA A 30 3.51 31.52 13.84
C ALA A 30 3.81 31.29 12.34
N GLU A 31 4.74 32.04 11.75
CA GLU A 31 5.18 31.82 10.37
C GLU A 31 5.92 30.49 10.21
N ALA A 32 6.80 30.16 11.16
CA ALA A 32 7.49 28.88 11.19
C ALA A 32 6.49 27.71 11.32
N ALA A 33 5.45 27.85 12.15
CA ALA A 33 4.38 26.88 12.30
C ALA A 33 3.64 26.62 10.98
N ALA A 34 3.28 27.70 10.29
CA ALA A 34 2.58 27.62 9.01
C ALA A 34 3.45 26.93 7.94
N GLY A 35 4.74 27.25 7.87
CA GLY A 35 5.70 26.60 6.97
C GLY A 35 5.87 25.10 7.26
N LEU A 36 6.02 24.72 8.52
CA LEU A 36 6.11 23.32 8.94
C LEU A 36 4.81 22.55 8.70
N GLY A 37 3.66 23.19 8.95
CA GLY A 37 2.35 22.63 8.65
C GLY A 37 2.17 22.33 7.17
N LEU A 38 2.56 23.27 6.30
CA LEU A 38 2.50 23.11 4.85
C LEU A 38 3.41 21.98 4.36
N MET A 39 4.63 21.89 4.90
CA MET A 39 5.55 20.79 4.61
C MET A 39 5.02 19.44 5.08
N GLY A 40 4.37 19.40 6.25
CA GLY A 40 3.71 18.20 6.77
C GLY A 40 2.57 17.73 5.87
N VAL A 41 1.74 18.66 5.36
CA VAL A 41 0.66 18.35 4.41
C VAL A 41 1.22 17.81 3.09
N LEU A 42 2.28 18.43 2.55
CA LEU A 42 2.95 17.96 1.33
C LEU A 42 3.51 16.55 1.50
N TYR A 43 4.22 16.28 2.61
CA TYR A 43 4.72 14.95 2.92
C TYR A 43 3.60 13.93 3.12
N GLY A 44 2.53 14.30 3.82
CA GLY A 44 1.35 13.46 4.02
C GLY A 44 0.66 13.09 2.72
N LEU A 45 0.53 14.04 1.80
CA LEU A 45 0.00 13.82 0.44
C LEU A 45 0.84 12.82 -0.35
N LEU A 46 2.16 13.03 -0.39
CA LEU A 46 3.08 12.13 -1.09
C LEU A 46 3.03 10.71 -0.51
N PHE A 47 3.00 10.59 0.82
CA PHE A 47 2.92 9.30 1.50
C PHE A 47 1.57 8.61 1.24
N SER A 48 0.46 9.35 1.25
CA SER A 48 -0.88 8.83 0.94
C SER A 48 -0.95 8.21 -0.46
N ILE A 49 -0.37 8.90 -1.46
CA ILE A 49 -0.30 8.40 -2.84
C ILE A 49 0.52 7.10 -2.91
N LEU A 50 1.70 7.07 -2.27
CA LEU A 50 2.53 5.86 -2.22
C LEU A 50 1.82 4.70 -1.54
N ALA A 51 1.15 4.96 -0.41
CA ALA A 51 0.38 3.96 0.32
C ALA A 51 -0.78 3.42 -0.52
N LEU A 52 -1.50 4.29 -1.25
CA LEU A 52 -2.56 3.92 -2.18
C LEU A 52 -2.03 2.98 -3.28
N ILE A 53 -0.92 3.34 -3.91
CA ILE A 53 -0.29 2.52 -4.97
C ILE A 53 0.10 1.14 -4.43
N ILE A 54 0.72 1.07 -3.24
CA ILE A 54 1.12 -0.19 -2.62
C ILE A 54 -0.12 -1.04 -2.27
N SER A 55 -1.17 -0.42 -1.75
CA SER A 55 -2.43 -1.09 -1.41
C SER A 55 -3.11 -1.68 -2.64
N ILE A 56 -3.15 -0.94 -3.75
CA ILE A 56 -3.66 -1.42 -5.04
C ILE A 56 -2.87 -2.64 -5.52
N LYS A 57 -1.53 -2.60 -5.45
CA LYS A 57 -0.68 -3.74 -5.86
C LYS A 57 -0.87 -4.98 -4.98
N ARG A 58 -1.16 -4.79 -3.68
CA ARG A 58 -1.41 -5.89 -2.73
C ARG A 58 -2.81 -6.48 -2.83
N LYS A 59 -3.77 -5.76 -3.43
CA LYS A 59 -5.13 -6.26 -3.72
C LYS A 59 -5.23 -7.20 -4.93
N LYS A 60 -4.11 -7.75 -5.43
CA LYS A 60 -4.22 -9.00 -6.20
C LYS A 60 -4.64 -10.08 -5.22
N ALA A 61 -5.95 -10.32 -5.13
CA ALA A 61 -6.52 -11.40 -4.35
C ALA A 61 -5.72 -12.67 -4.61
N PRO A 62 -5.47 -13.52 -3.60
CA PRO A 62 -4.98 -14.86 -3.84
C PRO A 62 -6.08 -15.58 -4.62
N VAL A 63 -6.02 -15.52 -5.95
CA VAL A 63 -6.96 -16.24 -6.80
C VAL A 63 -6.77 -17.70 -6.46
N ASN A 64 -7.83 -18.33 -5.96
CA ASN A 64 -7.81 -19.72 -5.55
C ASN A 64 -7.23 -20.55 -6.72
N VAL A 65 -6.28 -21.44 -6.45
CA VAL A 65 -5.61 -22.23 -7.49
C VAL A 65 -6.63 -22.96 -8.35
N HIS A 66 -7.74 -23.39 -7.74
CA HIS A 66 -8.82 -24.04 -8.45
C HIS A 66 -9.47 -23.12 -9.49
N GLU A 67 -9.66 -21.85 -9.17
CA GLU A 67 -10.24 -20.85 -10.06
C GLU A 67 -9.26 -20.44 -11.18
N GLN A 68 -7.96 -20.38 -10.88
CA GLN A 68 -6.91 -20.18 -11.91
C GLN A 68 -6.81 -21.39 -12.86
N LEU A 69 -6.95 -22.61 -12.34
CA LEU A 69 -6.95 -23.84 -13.14
C LEU A 69 -8.20 -23.93 -14.02
N LEU A 70 -9.35 -23.49 -13.52
CA LEU A 70 -10.60 -23.42 -14.29
C LEU A 70 -10.47 -22.45 -15.47
N GLN A 71 -9.95 -21.23 -15.24
CA GLN A 71 -9.69 -20.25 -16.29
C GLN A 71 -8.68 -20.76 -17.33
N LEU A 72 -7.64 -21.46 -16.88
CA LEU A 72 -6.69 -22.12 -17.78
C LEU A 72 -7.36 -23.20 -18.65
N GLY A 73 -8.30 -23.96 -18.08
CA GLY A 73 -9.09 -24.96 -18.80
C GLY A 73 -9.97 -24.33 -19.88
N GLU A 74 -10.67 -23.25 -19.54
CA GLU A 74 -11.49 -22.49 -20.50
C GLU A 74 -10.66 -21.88 -21.63
N LEU A 75 -9.45 -21.40 -21.34
CA LEU A 75 -8.52 -20.87 -22.35
C LEU A 75 -7.99 -21.96 -23.30
N LYS A 76 -7.81 -23.18 -22.79
CA LYS A 76 -7.48 -24.37 -23.60
C LYS A 76 -8.66 -24.74 -24.50
N GLU A 77 -9.87 -24.80 -23.96
CA GLU A 77 -11.09 -25.11 -24.73
C GLU A 77 -11.35 -24.09 -25.84
N LYS A 78 -11.03 -22.81 -25.60
CA LYS A 78 -11.14 -21.73 -26.60
C LYS A 78 -10.01 -21.70 -27.63
N ASN A 79 -9.08 -22.67 -27.61
CA ASN A 79 -7.91 -22.75 -28.51
C ASN A 79 -6.99 -21.50 -28.47
N ILE A 80 -7.04 -20.72 -27.39
CA ILE A 80 -6.26 -19.49 -27.24
C ILE A 80 -4.82 -19.80 -26.82
N ILE A 81 -4.61 -20.93 -26.14
CA ILE A 81 -3.32 -21.42 -25.67
C ILE A 81 -3.07 -22.84 -26.18
N SER A 82 -1.81 -23.14 -26.51
CA SER A 82 -1.42 -24.49 -26.91
C SER A 82 -1.37 -25.45 -25.70
N GLU A 83 -1.47 -26.75 -25.96
CA GLU A 83 -1.41 -27.78 -24.91
C GLU A 83 -0.09 -27.74 -24.13
N TYR A 84 1.00 -27.41 -24.81
CA TYR A 84 2.31 -27.21 -24.19
C TYR A 84 2.34 -26.01 -23.23
N GLU A 85 1.72 -24.89 -23.60
CA GLU A 85 1.64 -23.68 -22.74
C GLU A 85 0.70 -23.88 -21.55
N PHE A 86 -0.33 -24.71 -21.71
CA PHE A 86 -1.22 -25.11 -20.64
C PHE A 86 -0.48 -25.94 -19.58
N ASP A 87 0.28 -26.95 -19.99
CA ASP A 87 1.00 -27.84 -19.07
C ASP A 87 2.10 -27.09 -18.31
N GLN A 88 2.86 -26.20 -18.96
CA GLN A 88 3.83 -25.35 -18.26
C GLN A 88 3.19 -24.45 -17.20
N LYS A 89 2.05 -23.82 -17.52
CA LYS A 89 1.36 -22.92 -16.58
C LYS A 89 0.72 -23.69 -15.43
N LYS A 90 0.17 -24.88 -15.70
CA LYS A 90 -0.39 -25.79 -14.69
C LYS A 90 0.68 -26.27 -13.71
N GLU A 91 1.84 -26.72 -14.20
CA GLU A 91 2.95 -27.17 -13.36
C GLU A 91 3.48 -26.05 -12.47
N LYS A 92 3.64 -24.84 -13.04
CA LYS A 92 4.07 -23.66 -12.29
C LYS A 92 3.07 -23.21 -11.22
N LEU A 93 1.77 -23.39 -11.46
CA LEU A 93 0.72 -23.10 -10.48
C LEU A 93 0.71 -24.10 -9.33
N LEU A 94 0.90 -25.39 -9.64
CA LEU A 94 0.96 -26.47 -8.64
C LEU A 94 2.24 -26.42 -7.80
N TYR A 95 3.39 -26.08 -8.40
CA TYR A 95 4.67 -25.94 -7.69
C TYR A 95 4.65 -24.82 -6.64
N ARG A 96 3.93 -23.72 -6.90
CA ARG A 96 3.78 -22.60 -5.96
C ARG A 96 3.01 -22.93 -4.69
N TYR A 97 2.37 -24.10 -4.63
CA TYR A 97 1.51 -24.57 -3.56
C TYR A 97 2.08 -25.79 -2.80
N LYS A 98 3.29 -26.23 -3.16
CA LYS A 98 4.04 -27.28 -2.48
C LYS A 98 5.00 -26.67 -1.46
#